data_AF-A0A848BDG0-F1
#
_entry.id   AF-A0A848BDG0-F1
#
_cell.length_a   1.000
_cell.length_b   1.000
_cell.length_c   1.000
_cell.angle_alpha   90.00
_cell.angle_beta   90.00
_cell.angle_gamma   90.00
#
_symmetry.space_group_name_H-M   'P 1'
#
loop_
_entity.id
_entity.type
_entity.pdbx_description
1 polymer ?
#
loop_
_entity_poly.entity_id
_entity_poly.type
_entity_poly.pdbx_seq_one_letter_code
_entity_poly.pdbx_strand_id
1 'polypeptide(L)'
;MKENLDKLVQKYIQMKPLSDNDAVTARREYARRELEHWQDIFEHGCSDPAWPDGCNLNLTRNHIIAALSGLRDLGEDTSGEYVPPEVANGLMIPAGRRFKVRYDRFEQEGQRLQIAGAEISLF
;
A
#
# COMPACT_ATOMS: atom_id res chain seq x y z
N MET A 1 -3.37 28.20 -19.70
CA MET A 1 -3.05 26.85 -19.19
C MET A 1 -1.56 26.66 -18.93
N LYS A 2 -0.67 26.92 -19.91
CA LYS A 2 0.80 26.81 -19.73
C LYS A 2 1.36 27.66 -18.59
N GLU A 3 0.98 28.93 -18.49
CA GLU A 3 1.46 29.83 -17.41
C GLU A 3 1.13 29.36 -15.99
N ASN A 4 0.08 28.55 -15.80
CA ASN A 4 -0.28 28.00 -14.49
C ASN A 4 0.63 26.79 -14.13
N LEU A 5 0.95 25.97 -15.14
CA LEU A 5 1.87 24.85 -14.99
C LEU A 5 3.30 25.35 -14.70
N ASP A 6 3.75 26.39 -15.41
CA ASP A 6 5.09 26.96 -15.21
C ASP A 6 5.24 27.52 -13.79
N LYS A 7 4.20 28.19 -13.25
CA LYS A 7 4.19 28.67 -11.86
C LYS A 7 4.20 27.53 -10.84
N LEU A 8 3.47 26.44 -11.09
CA LEU A 8 3.48 25.23 -10.25
C LEU A 8 4.86 24.57 -10.24
N VAL A 9 5.48 24.40 -11.41
CA VAL A 9 6.83 23.81 -11.54
C VAL A 9 7.85 24.67 -10.81
N GLN A 10 7.82 26.00 -10.99
CA GLN A 10 8.72 26.90 -10.27
C GLN A 10 8.53 26.82 -8.76
N LYS A 11 7.28 26.73 -8.28
CA LYS A 11 6.98 26.51 -6.87
C LYS A 11 7.60 25.20 -6.37
N TYR A 12 7.47 24.09 -7.10
CA TYR A 12 8.04 22.80 -6.73
C TYR A 12 9.58 22.82 -6.70
N ILE A 13 10.23 23.47 -7.66
CA ILE A 13 11.69 23.61 -7.70
C ILE A 13 12.20 24.40 -6.48
N GLN A 14 11.43 25.38 -6.01
CA GLN A 14 11.79 26.23 -4.88
C GLN A 14 11.40 25.64 -3.52
N MET A 15 10.68 24.51 -3.48
CA MET A 15 10.34 23.86 -2.23
C MET A 15 11.61 23.35 -1.56
N LYS A 16 11.87 23.84 -0.35
CA LYS A 16 12.96 23.33 0.48
C LYS A 16 12.61 21.90 0.93
N PRO A 17 13.62 21.03 1.10
CA PRO A 17 13.40 19.77 1.78
C PRO A 17 12.82 20.01 3.16
N LEU A 18 12.02 19.05 3.64
CA LEU A 18 11.52 19.05 5.01
C LEU A 18 12.69 19.09 5.98
N SER A 19 12.47 19.70 7.15
CA SER A 19 13.38 19.49 8.28
C SER A 19 13.37 18.01 8.66
N ASP A 20 14.45 17.50 9.26
CA ASP A 20 14.50 16.09 9.67
C ASP A 20 13.33 15.71 10.58
N ASN A 21 12.94 16.60 11.51
CA ASN A 21 11.81 16.37 12.41
C ASN A 21 10.46 16.27 11.67
N ASP A 22 10.22 17.16 10.69
CA ASP A 22 9.01 17.10 9.87
C ASP A 22 9.03 15.86 8.96
N ALA A 23 10.22 15.48 8.47
CA ALA A 23 10.43 14.32 7.62
C ALA A 23 10.21 13.00 8.37
N VAL A 24 10.59 12.92 9.65
CA VAL A 24 10.27 11.82 10.56
C VAL A 24 8.76 11.74 10.79
N THR A 25 8.15 12.85 11.18
CA THR A 25 6.70 12.93 11.46
C THR A 25 5.89 12.49 10.23
N ALA A 26 6.21 13.02 9.05
CA ALA A 26 5.52 12.68 7.81
C ALA A 26 5.66 11.20 7.44
N ARG A 27 6.84 10.59 7.66
CA ARG A 27 7.07 9.17 7.37
C ARG A 27 6.32 8.24 8.32
N ARG A 28 6.27 8.55 9.63
CA ARG A 28 5.48 7.77 10.59
C ARG A 28 3.99 7.82 10.27
N GLU A 29 3.47 9.01 9.97
CA GLU A 29 2.07 9.16 9.55
C GLU A 29 1.76 8.43 8.23
N TYR A 30 2.70 8.45 7.29
CA TYR A 30 2.55 7.69 6.04
C TYR A 30 2.50 6.17 6.31
N ALA A 31 3.44 5.62 7.08
CA ALA A 31 3.45 4.21 7.44
C ALA A 31 2.16 3.78 8.15
N ARG A 32 1.65 4.60 9.07
CA ARG A 32 0.37 4.36 9.77
C ARG A 32 -0.81 4.29 8.80
N ARG A 33 -0.91 5.23 7.87
CA ARG A 33 -1.99 5.26 6.85
C ARG A 33 -1.93 4.07 5.90
N GLU A 34 -0.73 3.69 5.48
CA GLU A 34 -0.56 2.49 4.64
C GLU A 34 -0.95 1.23 5.44
N LEU A 35 -0.63 1.15 6.74
CA LEU A 35 -1.09 0.04 7.57
C LEU A 35 -2.62 -0.01 7.68
N GLU A 36 -3.28 1.13 7.89
CA GLU A 36 -4.75 1.22 7.89
C GLU A 36 -5.33 0.80 6.54
N HIS A 37 -4.69 1.19 5.44
CA HIS A 37 -5.13 0.78 4.11
C HIS A 37 -4.93 -0.71 3.85
N TRP A 38 -3.82 -1.28 4.33
CA TRP A 38 -3.58 -2.72 4.26
C TRP A 38 -4.67 -3.49 5.01
N GLN A 39 -5.04 -3.03 6.20
CA GLN A 39 -6.11 -3.63 7.01
C GLN A 39 -7.47 -3.53 6.30
N ASP A 40 -7.81 -2.37 5.74
CA ASP A 40 -9.05 -2.18 4.95
C ASP A 40 -9.11 -3.15 3.75
N ILE A 41 -8.01 -3.29 2.99
CA ILE A 41 -7.96 -4.26 1.89
C ILE A 41 -8.08 -5.70 2.42
N PHE A 42 -7.43 -6.02 3.54
CA PHE A 42 -7.48 -7.37 4.09
C PHE A 42 -8.88 -7.74 4.60
N GLU A 43 -9.63 -6.78 5.15
CA GLU A 43 -10.99 -6.98 5.65
C GLU A 43 -12.05 -6.91 4.55
N HIS A 44 -11.86 -6.05 3.55
CA HIS A 44 -12.90 -5.66 2.60
C HIS A 44 -12.50 -5.78 1.13
N GLY A 45 -11.33 -6.34 0.82
CA GLY A 45 -10.75 -6.36 -0.53
C GLY A 45 -10.50 -4.96 -1.09
N CYS A 46 -9.83 -4.88 -2.24
CA CYS A 46 -9.62 -3.61 -2.94
C CYS A 46 -10.63 -3.42 -4.09
N SER A 47 -10.52 -2.28 -4.79
CA SER A 47 -11.30 -1.98 -6.00
C SER A 47 -10.46 -1.93 -7.28
N ASP A 48 -9.20 -2.37 -7.21
CA ASP A 48 -8.28 -2.34 -8.34
C ASP A 48 -8.79 -3.25 -9.49
N PRO A 49 -9.08 -2.68 -10.67
CA PRO A 49 -9.57 -3.45 -11.79
C PRO A 49 -8.46 -4.20 -12.54
N ALA A 50 -7.18 -3.95 -12.31
CA ALA A 50 -6.08 -4.61 -13.02
C ALA A 50 -5.45 -5.74 -12.19
N TRP A 51 -5.47 -5.63 -10.85
CA TRP A 51 -4.72 -6.53 -9.98
C TRP A 51 -5.58 -7.19 -8.89
N PRO A 52 -5.25 -8.43 -8.46
CA PRO A 52 -5.85 -9.06 -7.29
C PRO A 52 -5.59 -8.31 -5.99
N ASP A 53 -6.29 -8.70 -4.92
CA ASP A 53 -6.12 -8.10 -3.58
C ASP A 53 -4.72 -8.34 -3.02
N GLY A 54 -4.15 -9.53 -3.24
CA GLY A 54 -2.80 -9.89 -2.80
C GLY A 54 -1.71 -8.97 -3.34
N CYS A 55 -1.76 -8.63 -4.62
CA CYS A 55 -0.86 -7.63 -5.21
C CYS A 55 -0.98 -6.26 -4.51
N ASN A 56 -2.21 -5.82 -4.22
CA ASN A 56 -2.44 -4.55 -3.56
C ASN A 56 -1.96 -4.56 -2.10
N LEU A 57 -2.20 -5.64 -1.36
CA LEU A 57 -1.67 -5.86 -0.01
C LEU A 57 -0.13 -5.79 0.01
N ASN A 58 0.53 -6.47 -0.93
CA ASN A 58 1.99 -6.45 -1.02
C ASN A 58 2.53 -5.07 -1.43
N LEU A 59 1.82 -4.33 -2.28
CA LEU A 59 2.19 -2.97 -2.65
C LEU A 59 2.16 -2.03 -1.43
N THR A 60 1.06 -2.05 -0.68
CA THR A 60 0.92 -1.28 0.57
C THR A 60 1.97 -1.69 1.61
N ARG A 61 2.25 -2.99 1.74
CA ARG A 61 3.35 -3.49 2.58
C ARG A 61 4.71 -2.90 2.17
N ASN A 62 5.00 -2.85 0.87
CA ASN A 62 6.26 -2.28 0.37
C ASN A 62 6.38 -0.80 0.68
N HIS A 63 5.28 -0.04 0.62
CA HIS A 63 5.25 1.36 1.04
C HIS A 63 5.61 1.54 2.52
N ILE A 64 5.07 0.69 3.40
CA ILE A 64 5.41 0.69 4.83
C ILE A 64 6.93 0.42 5.00
N ILE A 65 7.46 -0.61 4.35
CA ILE A 65 8.89 -0.95 4.43
C ILE A 65 9.78 0.21 3.97
N ALA A 66 9.42 0.87 2.86
CA ALA A 66 10.15 2.02 2.35
C ALA A 66 10.12 3.21 3.33
N ALA A 67 8.96 3.49 3.95
CA ALA A 67 8.81 4.54 4.95
C ALA A 67 9.67 4.27 6.19
N LEU A 68 9.64 3.04 6.70
CA LEU A 68 10.48 2.62 7.83
C LEU A 68 11.97 2.65 7.49
N SER A 69 12.35 2.34 6.24
CA SER A 69 13.74 2.51 5.81
C SER A 69 14.18 3.96 5.83
N GLY A 70 13.34 4.87 5.33
CA GLY A 70 13.65 6.29 5.39
C GLY A 70 13.71 6.84 6.80
N LEU A 71 12.98 6.26 7.77
CA LEU A 71 13.12 6.58 9.19
C LEU A 71 14.48 6.13 9.74
N ARG A 72 14.92 4.90 9.41
CA ARG A 72 16.25 4.41 9.82
C ARG A 72 17.38 5.26 9.25
N ASP A 73 17.25 5.73 8.01
CA ASP A 73 18.23 6.61 7.38
C ASP A 73 18.35 7.97 8.11
N LEU A 74 17.28 8.39 8.80
CA LEU A 74 17.23 9.58 9.66
C LEU A 74 17.67 9.28 11.11
N GLY A 75 18.08 8.05 11.42
CA GLY A 75 18.53 7.64 12.76
C GLY A 75 17.41 7.23 13.71
N GLU A 76 16.18 7.06 13.23
CA GLU A 76 15.04 6.65 14.04
C GLU A 76 15.01 5.13 14.27
N ASP A 77 14.66 4.72 15.50
CA ASP A 77 14.34 3.32 15.78
C ASP A 77 12.94 2.97 15.24
N THR A 78 12.87 1.82 14.55
CA THR A 78 11.67 1.27 13.91
C THR A 78 11.40 -0.17 14.35
N SER A 79 12.15 -0.69 15.32
CA SER A 79 12.03 -2.08 15.79
C SER A 79 10.64 -2.42 16.37
N GLY A 80 9.94 -1.42 16.89
CA GLY A 80 8.56 -1.54 17.39
C GLY A 80 7.45 -1.35 16.35
N GLU A 81 7.80 -1.02 15.11
CA GLU A 81 6.81 -0.75 14.05
C GLU A 81 6.35 -2.07 13.40
N TYR A 82 5.04 -2.22 13.23
CA TYR A 82 4.47 -3.42 12.63
C TYR A 82 4.60 -3.41 11.10
N VAL A 83 5.08 -4.52 10.53
CA VAL A 83 5.08 -4.76 9.09
C VAL A 83 4.15 -5.93 8.79
N PRO A 84 3.09 -5.73 7.97
CA PRO A 84 2.21 -6.82 7.58
C PRO A 84 2.94 -7.97 6.87
N PRO A 85 2.43 -9.20 6.94
CA PRO A 85 3.01 -10.33 6.22
C PRO A 85 2.91 -10.12 4.70
N GLU A 86 3.84 -10.73 3.98
CA GLU A 86 3.70 -10.89 2.53
C GLU A 86 2.65 -11.97 2.24
N VAL A 87 1.82 -11.74 1.23
CA VAL A 87 0.73 -12.66 0.86
C VAL A 87 0.89 -13.13 -0.59
N ALA A 88 0.17 -14.18 -0.97
CA ALA A 88 0.16 -14.61 -2.36
C ALA A 88 -0.40 -13.50 -3.27
N ASN A 89 0.29 -13.20 -4.37
CA ASN A 89 -0.13 -12.14 -5.30
C ASN A 89 -1.56 -12.34 -5.84
N GLY A 90 -1.98 -13.59 -6.05
CA GLY A 90 -3.32 -13.95 -6.53
C GLY A 90 -4.39 -14.00 -5.44
N LEU A 91 -4.11 -13.57 -4.20
CA LEU A 91 -5.09 -13.58 -3.12
C LEU A 91 -6.28 -12.68 -3.46
N MET A 92 -7.48 -13.18 -3.19
CA MET A 92 -8.76 -12.50 -3.37
C MET A 92 -9.56 -12.60 -2.07
N ILE A 93 -10.05 -11.47 -1.56
CA ILE A 93 -10.78 -11.35 -0.29
C ILE A 93 -12.30 -11.49 -0.55
N PRO A 94 -12.97 -12.57 -0.10
CA PRO A 94 -14.40 -12.80 -0.37
C PRO A 94 -15.33 -11.73 0.14
N ALA A 95 -14.97 -11.11 1.28
CA ALA A 95 -15.77 -10.07 1.92
C ALA A 95 -15.85 -8.79 1.08
N GLY A 96 -15.03 -8.67 0.03
CA GLY A 96 -14.95 -7.44 -0.73
C GLY A 96 -16.13 -7.19 -1.66
N ARG A 97 -16.57 -5.92 -1.69
CA ARG A 97 -17.74 -5.48 -2.49
C ARG A 97 -17.61 -5.80 -3.98
N ARG A 98 -16.38 -5.83 -4.50
CA ARG A 98 -16.08 -6.12 -5.92
C ARG A 98 -15.58 -7.55 -6.14
N PHE A 99 -15.53 -8.38 -5.10
CA PHE A 99 -14.94 -9.73 -5.14
C PHE A 99 -15.47 -10.54 -6.31
N LYS A 100 -16.79 -10.75 -6.39
CA LYS A 100 -17.37 -11.62 -7.42
C LYS A 100 -17.00 -11.19 -8.84
N VAL A 101 -17.17 -9.91 -9.16
CA VAL A 101 -16.90 -9.38 -10.51
C VAL A 101 -15.41 -9.47 -10.85
N ARG A 102 -14.52 -9.16 -9.89
CA ARG A 102 -13.08 -9.22 -10.10
C ARG A 102 -12.57 -10.66 -10.19
N TYR A 103 -13.05 -11.54 -9.32
CA TYR A 103 -12.72 -12.96 -9.32
C TYR A 103 -13.11 -13.61 -10.64
N ASP A 104 -14.37 -13.48 -11.06
CA ASP A 104 -14.88 -14.09 -12.30
C ASP A 104 -14.06 -13.62 -13.52
N ARG A 105 -13.68 -12.33 -13.56
CA ARG A 105 -12.85 -11.80 -14.64
C ARG A 105 -11.42 -12.35 -14.60
N PHE A 106 -10.75 -12.28 -13.45
CA PHE A 106 -9.37 -12.76 -13.36
C PHE A 106 -9.26 -14.26 -13.62
N GLU A 107 -10.28 -15.04 -13.23
CA GLU A 107 -10.40 -16.45 -13.56
C GLU A 107 -10.53 -16.66 -15.08
N GLN A 108 -11.37 -15.88 -15.76
CA GLN A 108 -11.49 -15.91 -17.24
C GLN A 108 -10.20 -15.53 -17.96
N GLU A 109 -9.41 -14.62 -17.39
CA GLU A 109 -8.10 -14.22 -17.90
C GLU A 109 -7.00 -15.27 -17.63
N GLY A 110 -7.34 -16.37 -16.92
CA GLY A 110 -6.40 -17.44 -16.59
C GLY A 110 -5.42 -17.08 -15.48
N GLN A 111 -5.73 -16.09 -14.63
CA GLN A 111 -4.91 -15.76 -13.48
C GLN A 111 -4.97 -16.87 -12.43
N ARG A 112 -3.83 -17.12 -11.76
CA ARG A 112 -3.76 -18.07 -10.63
C ARG A 112 -4.28 -17.39 -9.36
N LEU A 113 -5.54 -17.63 -9.03
CA LEU A 113 -6.20 -17.02 -7.87
C LEU A 113 -6.19 -17.93 -6.64
N GLN A 114 -6.20 -17.30 -5.46
CA GLN A 114 -6.40 -17.94 -4.17
C GLN A 114 -7.48 -17.17 -3.42
N ILE A 115 -8.49 -17.87 -2.92
CA ILE A 115 -9.56 -17.23 -2.15
C ILE A 115 -9.15 -17.22 -0.67
N ALA A 116 -9.23 -16.07 -0.02
CA ALA A 116 -9.04 -15.98 1.43
C ALA A 116 -10.19 -16.72 2.13
N GLY A 117 -9.94 -17.95 2.58
CA GLY A 117 -10.95 -18.79 3.23
C GLY A 117 -10.36 -20.03 3.88
N ALA A 118 -10.86 -20.35 5.08
CA ALA A 118 -10.69 -21.62 5.81
C ALA A 118 -9.32 -21.97 6.42
N GLU A 119 -8.18 -21.63 5.81
CA GLU A 119 -6.84 -21.95 6.33
C GLU A 119 -5.87 -20.80 5.97
N ILE A 120 -6.11 -19.57 6.44
CA ILE A 120 -5.00 -18.60 6.53
C ILE A 120 -4.20 -19.02 7.76
N SER A 121 -3.30 -19.99 7.57
CA SER A 121 -2.13 -20.10 8.43
C SER A 121 -1.41 -18.76 8.31
N LEU A 122 -1.48 -17.93 9.35
CA LEU A 122 -0.57 -16.80 9.55
C LEU A 122 0.86 -17.29 9.91
N PHE A 123 1.24 -18.49 9.45
CA PHE A 123 2.52 -19.15 9.65
C PHE A 123 3.01 -19.72 8.33
#